data_AF-A0A0X3PVP8-F1
#
_entry.id   AF-A0A0X3PVP8-F1
#
_cell.length_a   1.000
_cell.length_b   1.000
_cell.length_c   1.000
_cell.angle_alpha   90.00
_cell.angle_beta   90.00
_cell.angle_gamma   90.00
#
_symmetry.space_group_name_H-M   'P 1'
#
loop_
_entity.id
_entity.type
_entity.pdbx_description
1 polymer ?
#
loop_
_entity_poly.entity_id
_entity_poly.type
_entity_poly.pdbx_seq_one_letter_code
_entity_poly.pdbx_strand_id
1 'polypeptide(L)'
;MNSSLLRLLWTPSKHTSLKHRPISPMFVVLHDISTRVSAPQCISSVLYAENRVKFSRYAFSRVRHAIYIALESARRLEIFALRLSSTYAQIQFLHRCLDNHVLPKSLSYKPPVNTSLAKRWVTQHSRRMIRVLLQDCHLRLRKYNGVLNQAVAQCTELIGEDGVRLLQQVIDKRARELRATRDAELADKLR
;
A
#
# COMPACT_ATOMS: atom_id res chain seq x y z
N MET A 1 -25.08 5.97 7.50
CA MET A 1 -24.17 7.11 7.71
C MET A 1 -23.42 7.36 6.41
N ASN A 2 -23.56 8.57 5.86
CA ASN A 2 -23.35 8.88 4.45
C ASN A 2 -21.92 8.71 3.94
N SER A 3 -21.80 7.96 2.84
CA SER A 3 -20.60 7.64 2.04
C SER A 3 -19.93 8.87 1.38
N SER A 4 -20.44 10.08 1.62
CA SER A 4 -20.02 11.32 0.98
C SER A 4 -18.87 12.03 1.70
N LEU A 5 -18.62 11.75 3.00
CA LEU A 5 -17.52 12.36 3.76
C LEU A 5 -16.17 11.69 3.55
N LEU A 6 -16.14 10.42 3.09
CA LEU A 6 -14.90 9.70 2.79
C LEU A 6 -14.20 10.18 1.51
N ARG A 7 -14.88 10.98 0.68
CA ARG A 7 -14.36 11.46 -0.60
C ARG A 7 -13.55 12.76 -0.50
N LEU A 8 -13.60 13.45 0.64
CA LEU A 8 -12.91 14.73 0.88
C LEU A 8 -11.51 14.58 1.49
N LEU A 9 -11.10 13.38 1.89
CA LEU A 9 -9.74 13.09 2.37
C LEU A 9 -8.75 12.72 1.25
N TRP A 10 -9.20 12.72 -0.01
CA TRP A 10 -8.36 12.45 -1.18
C TRP A 10 -8.70 13.40 -2.33
N THR A 11 -8.25 14.65 -2.24
CA THR A 11 -8.07 15.47 -3.43
C THR A 11 -6.68 15.18 -4.01
N PRO A 12 -6.56 14.70 -5.26
CA PRO A 12 -5.27 14.69 -5.92
C PRO A 12 -4.86 16.14 -6.17
N SER A 13 -3.71 16.54 -5.64
CA SER A 13 -3.10 17.83 -5.93
C SER A 13 -2.97 17.97 -7.45
N LYS A 14 -3.68 18.95 -8.01
CA LYS A 14 -3.54 19.38 -9.39
C LYS A 14 -2.25 20.20 -9.48
N HIS A 15 -1.18 19.60 -9.96
CA HIS A 15 -0.13 20.21 -10.81
C HIS A 15 1.06 19.24 -10.89
N THR A 16 1.05 18.36 -11.90
CA THR A 16 2.26 17.96 -12.62
C THR A 16 1.84 17.46 -13.99
N SER A 17 2.29 18.18 -15.00
CA SER A 17 2.16 17.90 -16.42
C SER A 17 2.53 16.45 -16.77
N LEU A 18 1.69 15.81 -17.59
CA LEU A 18 1.97 14.52 -18.22
C LEU A 18 3.10 14.68 -19.26
N LYS A 19 4.37 14.58 -18.84
CA LYS A 19 5.47 14.24 -19.76
C LYS A 19 6.49 13.36 -19.02
N HIS A 20 6.72 12.16 -19.57
CA HIS A 20 7.64 11.12 -19.13
C HIS A 20 7.49 10.60 -17.69
N ARG A 21 6.70 9.52 -17.51
CA ARG A 21 6.93 8.62 -16.36
C ARG A 21 8.18 7.79 -16.68
N PRO A 22 9.24 7.83 -15.85
CA PRO A 22 10.34 6.90 -16.00
C PRO A 22 9.82 5.47 -15.80
N ILE A 23 10.42 4.53 -16.53
CA ILE A 23 10.20 3.09 -16.37
C ILE A 23 10.23 2.77 -14.88
N SER A 24 9.14 2.19 -14.37
CA SER A 24 9.04 1.90 -12.94
C SER A 24 10.25 1.05 -12.53
N PRO A 25 10.96 1.37 -11.43
CA PRO A 25 12.14 0.60 -11.00
C PRO A 25 11.83 -0.89 -10.76
N MET A 26 10.55 -1.24 -10.61
CA MET A 26 10.04 -2.61 -10.60
C MET A 26 10.31 -3.40 -11.89
N PHE A 27 10.35 -2.74 -13.05
CA PHE A 27 10.60 -3.40 -14.34
C PHE A 27 12.05 -3.90 -14.42
N VAL A 28 12.99 -3.18 -13.81
CA VAL A 28 14.40 -3.58 -13.70
C VAL A 28 14.57 -4.72 -12.69
N VAL A 29 13.87 -4.65 -11.56
CA VAL A 29 13.92 -5.69 -10.51
C VAL A 29 13.31 -7.01 -10.99
N LEU A 30 12.20 -6.98 -11.74
CA LEU A 30 11.60 -8.19 -12.30
C LEU A 30 12.49 -8.84 -13.38
N HIS A 31 13.24 -8.03 -14.13
CA HIS A 31 14.24 -8.52 -15.08
C HIS A 31 15.44 -9.14 -14.35
N ASP A 32 15.90 -8.56 -13.24
CA ASP A 32 16.99 -9.10 -12.40
C ASP A 32 16.57 -10.36 -11.59
N ILE A 33 15.31 -10.44 -11.16
CA ILE A 33 14.75 -11.66 -10.55
C ILE A 33 14.68 -12.77 -11.60
N SER A 34 14.34 -12.44 -12.85
CA SER A 34 14.31 -13.41 -13.96
C SER A 34 15.70 -13.94 -14.35
N THR A 35 16.80 -13.23 -14.04
CA THR A 35 18.17 -13.66 -14.35
C THR A 35 18.88 -14.33 -13.16
N ARG A 36 18.41 -14.12 -11.92
CA ARG A 36 19.05 -14.65 -10.69
C ARG A 36 18.27 -15.77 -9.99
N VAL A 37 16.97 -15.90 -10.24
CA VAL A 37 16.18 -17.00 -9.67
C VAL A 37 16.31 -18.20 -10.60
N SER A 38 16.99 -19.26 -10.13
CA SER A 38 16.87 -20.59 -10.72
C SER A 38 15.40 -20.87 -10.99
N ALA A 39 15.10 -21.27 -12.23
CA ALA A 39 13.77 -21.47 -12.82
C ALA A 39 12.63 -21.56 -11.77
N PRO A 40 11.58 -20.72 -11.85
CA PRO A 40 10.44 -20.75 -10.95
C PRO A 40 10.01 -22.20 -10.68
N GLN A 41 9.66 -22.58 -9.46
CA GLN A 41 9.39 -23.99 -9.15
C GLN A 41 8.24 -24.57 -10.00
N CYS A 42 7.28 -23.74 -10.45
CA CYS A 42 6.29 -24.11 -11.49
C CYS A 42 6.86 -24.24 -12.91
N ILE A 43 7.94 -23.53 -13.24
CA ILE A 43 8.68 -23.67 -14.50
C ILE A 43 9.61 -24.90 -14.43
N SER A 44 10.16 -25.23 -13.27
CA SER A 44 10.98 -26.42 -13.06
C SER A 44 10.17 -27.71 -13.24
N SER A 45 8.96 -27.80 -12.68
CA SER A 45 8.07 -28.97 -12.89
C SER A 45 7.60 -29.14 -14.34
N VAL A 46 7.54 -28.05 -15.12
CA VAL A 46 7.19 -28.09 -16.56
C VAL A 46 8.41 -28.38 -17.43
N LEU A 47 9.61 -27.93 -17.03
CA LEU A 47 10.86 -28.15 -17.77
C LEU A 47 11.53 -29.50 -17.47
N TYR A 48 11.31 -30.10 -16.29
CA TYR A 48 11.88 -31.40 -15.93
C TYR A 48 11.03 -32.61 -16.31
N ALA A 49 9.81 -32.41 -16.81
CA ALA A 49 8.89 -33.51 -17.12
C ALA A 49 8.89 -33.99 -18.59
N GLU A 50 9.51 -33.27 -19.54
CA GLU A 50 9.42 -33.68 -20.95
C GLU A 50 10.77 -33.68 -21.64
N ASN A 51 11.28 -34.91 -21.81
CA ASN A 51 12.26 -35.26 -22.82
C ASN A 51 11.96 -34.56 -24.15
N ARG A 52 13.05 -34.15 -24.80
CA ARG A 52 13.12 -33.43 -26.08
C ARG A 52 11.99 -33.83 -27.06
N VAL A 53 11.47 -32.81 -27.74
CA VAL A 53 10.65 -32.87 -28.96
C VAL A 53 9.12 -32.95 -28.75
N LYS A 54 8.52 -31.86 -28.30
CA LYS A 54 7.35 -31.15 -28.90
C LYS A 54 6.82 -30.11 -27.92
N PHE A 55 7.53 -28.98 -27.82
CA PHE A 55 7.03 -27.81 -27.08
C PHE A 55 5.81 -27.25 -27.82
N SER A 56 4.63 -27.68 -27.38
CA SER A 56 3.35 -27.35 -27.99
C SER A 56 2.98 -25.88 -27.77
N ARG A 57 2.21 -25.25 -28.68
CA ARG A 57 1.68 -23.88 -28.51
C ARG A 57 0.95 -23.70 -27.16
N TYR A 58 0.39 -24.79 -26.62
CA TYR A 58 -0.30 -24.83 -25.34
C TYR A 58 0.65 -24.69 -24.12
N ALA A 59 1.91 -25.11 -24.22
CA ALA A 59 2.88 -24.91 -23.15
C ALA A 59 3.29 -23.43 -23.04
N PHE A 60 3.48 -22.77 -24.18
CA PHE A 60 3.85 -21.35 -24.24
C PHE A 60 2.73 -20.43 -23.70
N SER A 61 1.46 -20.76 -23.99
CA SER A 61 0.33 -20.00 -23.46
C SER A 61 0.19 -20.12 -21.94
N ARG A 62 0.45 -21.30 -21.36
CA ARG A 62 0.44 -21.51 -19.90
C ARG A 62 1.56 -20.75 -19.20
N VAL A 63 2.78 -20.77 -19.73
CA VAL A 63 3.90 -20.01 -19.17
C VAL A 63 3.61 -18.50 -19.21
N ARG A 64 3.12 -17.98 -20.34
CA ARG A 64 2.75 -16.56 -20.46
C ARG A 64 1.64 -16.17 -19.48
N HIS A 65 0.67 -17.05 -19.26
CA HIS A 65 -0.41 -16.81 -18.31
C HIS A 65 0.09 -16.81 -16.86
N ALA A 66 0.97 -17.75 -16.49
CA ALA A 66 1.58 -17.80 -15.17
C ALA A 66 2.41 -16.54 -14.87
N ILE A 67 3.19 -16.07 -15.84
CA ILE A 67 3.96 -14.81 -15.72
C ILE A 67 3.01 -13.61 -15.51
N TYR A 68 1.92 -13.54 -16.27
CA TYR A 68 0.93 -12.47 -16.12
C TYR A 68 0.33 -12.43 -14.71
N ILE A 69 -0.08 -13.60 -14.19
CA ILE A 69 -0.65 -13.69 -12.83
C ILE A 69 0.40 -13.29 -11.79
N ALA A 70 1.64 -13.76 -11.92
CA ALA A 70 2.72 -13.42 -10.99
C ALA A 70 2.97 -11.90 -10.95
N LEU A 71 2.98 -11.24 -12.10
CA LEU A 71 3.12 -9.78 -12.20
C LEU A 71 1.92 -9.04 -11.60
N GLU A 72 0.71 -9.53 -11.82
CA GLU A 72 -0.50 -8.93 -11.23
C GLU A 72 -0.45 -9.03 -9.69
N SER A 73 -0.09 -10.19 -9.16
CA SER A 73 0.05 -10.42 -7.72
C SER A 73 1.17 -9.58 -7.12
N ALA A 74 2.32 -9.46 -7.78
CA ALA A 74 3.42 -8.60 -7.34
C ALA A 74 3.00 -7.12 -7.29
N ARG A 75 2.24 -6.66 -8.28
CA ARG A 75 1.68 -5.30 -8.27
C ARG A 75 0.67 -5.10 -7.14
N ARG A 76 -0.17 -6.10 -6.85
CA ARG A 76 -1.11 -6.05 -5.72
C ARG A 76 -0.34 -5.94 -4.39
N LEU A 77 0.70 -6.75 -4.20
CA LEU A 77 1.58 -6.68 -3.02
C LEU A 77 2.10 -5.27 -2.80
N GLU A 78 2.67 -4.66 -3.83
CA GLU A 78 3.20 -3.31 -3.73
C GLU A 78 2.13 -2.29 -3.35
N ILE A 79 0.99 -2.29 -4.05
CA ILE A 79 -0.09 -1.34 -3.77
C ILE A 79 -0.54 -1.43 -2.31
N PHE A 80 -0.72 -2.64 -1.78
CA PHE A 80 -1.22 -2.83 -0.42
C PHE A 80 -0.14 -2.60 0.64
N ALA A 81 1.13 -2.92 0.37
CA ALA A 81 2.24 -2.56 1.25
C ALA A 81 2.41 -1.05 1.39
N LEU A 82 2.28 -0.29 0.29
CA LEU A 82 2.31 1.17 0.33
C LEU A 82 1.10 1.76 1.09
N ARG A 83 -0.10 1.18 0.90
CA ARG A 83 -1.30 1.57 1.66
C ARG A 83 -1.16 1.29 3.16
N LEU A 84 -0.60 0.13 3.54
CA LEU A 84 -0.28 -0.19 4.94
C LEU A 84 0.65 0.87 5.52
N SER A 85 1.74 1.15 4.83
CA SER A 85 2.75 2.12 5.26
C SER A 85 2.17 3.52 5.45
N SER A 86 1.36 3.98 4.49
CA SER A 86 0.64 5.25 4.60
C SER A 86 -0.37 5.26 5.75
N THR A 87 -1.02 4.13 6.04
CA THR A 87 -2.00 4.02 7.14
C THR A 87 -1.31 4.06 8.50
N TYR A 88 -0.14 3.42 8.63
CA TYR A 88 0.68 3.54 9.84
C TYR A 88 1.15 4.98 10.09
N ALA A 89 1.61 5.69 9.03
CA ALA A 89 1.95 7.11 9.14
C ALA A 89 0.74 7.94 9.64
N GLN A 90 -0.46 7.65 9.12
CA GLN A 90 -1.69 8.31 9.56
C GLN A 90 -2.01 8.03 11.04
N ILE A 91 -1.88 6.77 11.50
CA ILE A 91 -2.07 6.40 12.91
C ILE A 91 -1.10 7.17 13.80
N GLN A 92 0.19 7.15 13.45
CA GLN A 92 1.22 7.84 14.21
C GLN A 92 0.96 9.35 14.31
N PHE A 93 0.54 9.97 13.22
CA PHE A 93 0.12 11.38 13.21
C PHE A 93 -1.09 11.62 14.13
N LEU A 94 -2.13 10.79 14.06
CA LEU A 94 -3.33 10.96 14.89
C LEU A 94 -3.04 10.76 16.39
N HIS A 95 -2.13 9.86 16.76
CA HIS A 95 -1.65 9.75 18.13
C HIS A 95 -0.92 11.01 18.58
N ARG A 96 0.02 11.53 17.78
CA ARG A 96 0.70 12.80 18.07
C ARG A 96 -0.27 13.97 18.26
N CYS A 97 -1.37 14.04 17.51
CA CYS A 97 -2.43 15.04 17.73
C CYS A 97 -3.05 14.92 19.13
N LEU A 98 -3.35 13.69 19.57
CA LEU A 98 -3.93 13.45 20.90
C LEU A 98 -2.95 13.82 22.02
N ASP A 99 -1.70 13.40 21.87
CA ASP A 99 -0.63 13.59 22.86
C ASP A 99 -0.33 15.07 23.06
N ASN A 100 -0.17 15.83 21.96
CA ASN A 100 0.13 17.27 22.00
C ASN A 100 -1.11 18.16 22.18
N HIS A 101 -2.31 17.57 22.28
CA HIS A 101 -3.58 18.28 22.36
C HIS A 101 -3.86 19.23 21.18
N VAL A 102 -3.29 18.92 20.01
CA VAL A 102 -3.49 19.65 18.76
C VAL A 102 -4.54 18.93 17.91
N LEU A 103 -5.37 19.70 17.20
CA LEU A 103 -6.33 19.15 16.26
C LEU A 103 -5.81 19.32 14.83
N PRO A 104 -5.93 18.29 13.97
CA PRO A 104 -5.67 18.49 12.55
C PRO A 104 -6.65 19.51 11.98
N LYS A 105 -6.21 20.31 11.01
CA LYS A 105 -7.03 21.38 10.39
C LYS A 105 -8.41 20.89 9.92
N SER A 106 -8.51 19.66 9.43
CA SER A 106 -9.78 19.05 8.99
C SER A 106 -10.79 18.78 10.11
N LEU A 107 -10.36 18.75 11.37
CA LEU A 107 -11.20 18.58 12.56
C LEU A 107 -11.23 19.85 13.43
N SER A 108 -10.66 20.95 12.94
CA SER A 108 -10.68 22.24 13.60
C SER A 108 -11.94 23.01 13.18
N TYR A 109 -13.04 22.80 13.90
CA TYR A 109 -14.30 23.48 13.63
C TYR A 109 -14.40 24.80 14.38
N LYS A 110 -15.00 25.81 13.74
CA LYS A 110 -15.38 27.05 14.44
C LYS A 110 -16.67 26.77 15.25
N PRO A 111 -16.71 27.11 16.55
CA PRO A 111 -17.93 26.93 17.32
C PRO A 111 -19.05 27.84 16.79
N PRO A 112 -20.31 27.35 16.78
CA PRO A 112 -21.44 28.11 16.22
C PRO A 112 -21.74 29.39 17.01
N VAL A 113 -21.44 29.40 18.32
CA VAL A 113 -21.59 30.55 19.21
C VAL A 113 -20.30 30.72 20.00
N ASN A 114 -19.88 31.95 20.27
CA ASN A 114 -18.66 32.27 21.02
C ASN A 114 -18.86 32.12 22.55
N THR A 115 -19.42 30.99 22.99
CA THR A 115 -19.55 30.66 24.42
C THR A 115 -18.48 29.66 24.84
N SER A 116 -18.12 29.67 26.13
CA SER A 116 -17.20 28.68 26.71
C SER A 116 -17.73 27.24 26.59
N LEU A 117 -19.04 27.05 26.70
CA LEU A 117 -19.70 25.77 26.51
C LEU A 117 -19.54 25.24 25.08
N ALA A 118 -19.83 26.07 24.08
CA ALA A 118 -19.72 25.68 22.67
C ALA A 118 -18.26 25.34 22.28
N LYS A 119 -17.29 26.13 22.78
CA LYS A 119 -15.86 25.85 22.59
C LYS A 119 -15.47 24.48 23.17
N ARG A 120 -15.84 24.20 24.43
CA ARG A 120 -15.54 22.91 25.08
C ARG A 120 -16.17 21.73 24.34
N TRP A 121 -17.42 21.87 23.92
CA TRP A 121 -18.12 20.84 23.16
C TRP A 121 -17.42 20.51 21.84
N VAL A 122 -17.03 21.54 21.06
CA VAL A 122 -16.30 21.34 19.79
C VAL A 122 -14.98 20.62 20.05
N THR A 123 -14.19 21.04 21.04
CA THR A 123 -12.92 20.38 21.37
C THR A 123 -13.13 18.91 21.76
N GLN A 124 -14.11 18.62 22.61
CA GLN A 124 -14.42 17.25 23.01
C GLN A 124 -14.86 16.39 21.82
N HIS A 125 -15.72 16.94 20.96
CA HIS A 125 -16.21 16.27 19.77
C HIS A 125 -15.07 15.98 18.78
N SER A 126 -14.21 16.96 18.48
CA SER A 126 -13.06 16.77 17.59
C SER A 126 -12.09 15.70 18.09
N ARG A 127 -11.86 15.62 19.41
CA ARG A 127 -11.06 14.53 20.01
C ARG A 127 -11.74 13.17 19.87
N ARG A 128 -13.07 13.12 19.98
CA ARG A 128 -13.85 11.90 19.68
C ARG A 128 -13.70 11.51 18.21
N MET A 129 -13.69 12.47 17.28
CA MET A 129 -13.49 12.20 15.86
C MET A 129 -12.10 11.63 15.55
N ILE A 130 -11.03 12.10 16.22
CA ILE A 130 -9.71 11.49 16.07
C ILE A 130 -9.74 10.00 16.44
N ARG A 131 -10.43 9.63 17.54
CA ARG A 131 -10.59 8.22 17.93
C ARG A 131 -11.35 7.39 16.89
N VAL A 132 -12.38 7.96 16.27
CA VAL A 132 -13.11 7.30 15.17
C VAL A 132 -12.19 7.08 13.97
N LEU A 133 -11.36 8.07 13.61
CA LEU A 133 -10.39 7.94 12.52
C LEU A 133 -9.32 6.87 12.81
N LEU A 134 -8.86 6.77 14.06
CA LEU A 134 -7.95 5.71 14.49
C LEU A 134 -8.59 4.31 14.33
N GLN A 135 -9.84 4.15 14.75
CA GLN A 135 -10.58 2.89 14.57
C GLN A 135 -10.70 2.52 13.09
N ASP A 136 -11.05 3.48 12.24
CA ASP A 136 -11.10 3.26 10.78
C ASP A 136 -9.72 2.87 10.21
N CYS A 137 -8.63 3.52 10.64
CA CYS A 137 -7.29 3.12 10.25
C CYS A 137 -6.98 1.67 10.64
N HIS A 138 -7.34 1.23 11.85
CA HIS A 138 -7.12 -0.15 12.28
C HIS A 138 -7.95 -1.17 11.47
N LEU A 139 -9.19 -0.82 11.10
CA LEU A 139 -10.00 -1.67 10.21
C LEU A 139 -9.37 -1.77 8.82
N ARG A 140 -8.85 -0.65 8.27
CA ARG A 140 -8.09 -0.65 7.01
C ARG A 140 -6.85 -1.51 7.09
N LEU A 141 -6.07 -1.45 8.17
CA LEU A 141 -4.90 -2.31 8.38
C LEU A 141 -5.27 -3.80 8.34
N ARG A 142 -6.32 -4.21 9.07
CA ARG A 142 -6.80 -5.60 9.05
C ARG A 142 -7.17 -6.05 7.64
N LYS A 143 -7.91 -5.24 6.91
CA LYS A 143 -8.28 -5.52 5.51
C LYS A 143 -7.05 -5.65 4.61
N TYR A 144 -6.12 -4.71 4.69
CA TYR A 144 -4.94 -4.70 3.83
C TYR A 144 -3.99 -5.85 4.13
N ASN A 145 -3.80 -6.21 5.40
CA ASN A 145 -3.03 -7.40 5.79
C ASN A 145 -3.65 -8.67 5.22
N GLY A 146 -4.98 -8.81 5.25
CA GLY A 146 -5.66 -9.96 4.64
C GLY A 146 -5.37 -10.09 3.13
N VAL A 147 -5.48 -8.98 2.39
CA VAL A 147 -5.19 -8.97 0.94
C VAL A 147 -3.70 -9.22 0.67
N LEU A 148 -2.81 -8.65 1.49
CA LEU A 148 -1.37 -8.84 1.34
C LEU A 148 -0.98 -10.31 1.56
N ASN A 149 -1.47 -10.94 2.62
CA ASN A 149 -1.20 -12.36 2.90
C ASN A 149 -1.68 -13.27 1.76
N GLN A 150 -2.85 -12.99 1.17
CA GLN A 150 -3.33 -13.73 0.01
C GLN A 150 -2.42 -13.56 -1.21
N ALA A 151 -1.99 -12.32 -1.49
CA ALA A 151 -1.11 -12.05 -2.62
C ALA A 151 0.30 -12.65 -2.41
N VAL A 152 0.79 -12.70 -1.16
CA VAL A 152 2.07 -13.35 -0.81
C VAL A 152 1.97 -14.85 -1.08
N ALA A 153 0.89 -15.51 -0.63
CA ALA A 153 0.67 -16.93 -0.89
C ALA A 153 0.65 -17.23 -2.39
N GLN A 154 -0.10 -16.45 -3.18
CA GLN A 154 -0.16 -16.59 -4.64
C GLN A 154 1.20 -16.37 -5.32
N CYS A 155 1.96 -15.36 -4.90
CA CYS A 155 3.30 -15.17 -5.44
C CYS A 155 4.23 -16.33 -5.04
N THR A 156 4.10 -16.86 -3.82
CA THR A 156 4.96 -17.95 -3.33
C THR A 156 4.75 -19.21 -4.16
N GLU A 157 3.50 -19.54 -4.50
CA GLU A 157 3.17 -20.64 -5.40
C GLU A 157 3.78 -20.46 -6.81
N LEU A 158 3.76 -19.23 -7.35
CA LEU A 158 4.15 -18.97 -8.75
C LEU A 158 5.66 -18.79 -8.96
N ILE A 159 6.34 -18.08 -8.06
CA ILE A 159 7.76 -17.68 -8.23
C ILE A 159 8.68 -18.24 -7.13
N GLY A 160 8.13 -18.98 -6.16
CA GLY A 160 8.88 -19.57 -5.04
C GLY A 160 9.20 -18.56 -3.92
N GLU A 161 9.54 -19.09 -2.75
CA GLU A 161 9.81 -18.30 -1.54
C GLU A 161 10.98 -17.31 -1.73
N ASP A 162 12.05 -17.72 -2.40
CA ASP A 162 13.20 -16.86 -2.66
C ASP A 162 12.84 -15.64 -3.54
N GLY A 163 12.03 -15.87 -4.58
CA GLY A 163 11.53 -14.81 -5.45
C GLY A 163 10.64 -13.82 -4.68
N VAL A 164 9.75 -14.33 -3.83
CA VAL A 164 8.88 -13.50 -2.98
C VAL A 164 9.70 -12.72 -1.97
N ARG A 165 10.73 -13.31 -1.37
CA ARG A 165 11.62 -12.64 -0.41
C ARG A 165 12.33 -11.45 -1.03
N LEU A 166 12.87 -11.61 -2.25
CA LEU A 166 13.49 -10.51 -3.00
C LEU A 166 12.47 -9.41 -3.34
N LEU A 167 11.28 -9.81 -3.80
CA LEU A 167 10.20 -8.86 -4.09
C LEU A 167 9.79 -8.05 -2.84
N GLN A 168 9.65 -8.71 -1.69
CA GLN A 168 9.27 -8.08 -0.44
C GLN A 168 10.34 -7.09 0.03
N GLN A 169 11.63 -7.41 -0.09
CA GLN A 169 12.72 -6.48 0.26
C GLN A 169 12.64 -5.15 -0.51
N VAL A 170 12.36 -5.22 -1.81
CA VAL A 170 12.23 -4.03 -2.67
C VAL A 170 10.98 -3.24 -2.31
N ILE A 171 9.85 -3.92 -2.13
CA ILE A 171 8.59 -3.29 -1.72
C ILE A 171 8.75 -2.62 -0.35
N ASP A 172 9.37 -3.30 0.62
CA ASP A 172 9.58 -2.79 1.97
C ASP A 172 10.48 -1.55 1.97
N LYS A 173 11.52 -1.54 1.13
CA LYS A 173 12.34 -0.34 0.93
C LYS A 173 11.49 0.83 0.45
N ARG A 174 10.69 0.63 -0.60
CA ARG A 174 9.80 1.65 -1.15
C ARG A 174 8.74 2.12 -0.15
N ALA A 175 8.20 1.18 0.64
CA ALA A 175 7.25 1.43 1.71
C ALA A 175 7.84 2.31 2.82
N ARG A 176 9.09 2.04 3.23
CA ARG A 176 9.81 2.87 4.20
C ARG A 176 10.07 4.28 3.68
N GLU A 177 10.52 4.41 2.43
CA GLU A 177 10.74 5.71 1.80
C GLU A 177 9.45 6.54 1.74
N LEU A 178 8.35 5.92 1.26
CA LEU A 178 7.04 6.55 1.24
C LEU A 178 6.61 6.99 2.65
N ARG A 179 6.79 6.11 3.65
CA ARG A 179 6.45 6.42 5.04
C ARG A 179 7.24 7.61 5.56
N ALA A 180 8.55 7.66 5.32
CA ALA A 180 9.38 8.79 5.73
C ALA A 180 8.89 10.12 5.12
N THR A 181 8.54 10.12 3.82
CA THR A 181 7.95 11.30 3.17
C THR A 181 6.60 11.68 3.79
N ARG A 182 5.72 10.70 4.03
CA ARG A 182 4.41 10.94 4.65
C ARG A 182 4.54 11.47 6.08
N ASP A 183 5.47 10.94 6.86
CA ASP A 183 5.71 11.36 8.24
C ASP A 183 6.22 12.82 8.27
N ALA A 184 7.08 13.22 7.33
CA ALA A 184 7.50 14.60 7.16
C ALA A 184 6.32 15.53 6.76
N GLU A 185 5.56 15.16 5.72
CA GLU A 185 4.36 15.91 5.28
C GLU A 185 3.32 16.08 6.39
N LEU A 186 3.17 15.07 7.25
CA LEU A 186 2.22 15.09 8.36
C LEU A 186 2.76 15.88 9.56
N ALA A 187 4.07 15.82 9.83
CA ALA A 187 4.70 16.64 10.86
C ALA A 187 4.58 18.13 10.55
N ASP A 188 4.70 18.54 9.29
CA ASP A 188 4.50 19.93 8.86
C ASP A 188 3.07 20.44 9.11
N LYS A 189 2.07 19.55 9.21
CA LYS A 189 0.69 19.93 9.53
C LYS A 189 0.45 20.20 11.02
N LEU A 190 1.40 19.83 11.88
CA LEU A 190 1.38 20.10 13.32
C LEU A 190 2.13 21.38 13.69
N ARG A 191 2.90 21.95 12.76
CA ARG A 191 3.53 23.27 12.88
C ARG A 191 2.50 24.36 12.57
#